data_AF-A0A938T524-F1
#
_entry.id   AF-A0A938T524-F1
#
_cell.length_a   1.000
_cell.length_b   1.000
_cell.length_c   1.000
_cell.angle_alpha   90.00
_cell.angle_beta   90.00
_cell.angle_gamma   90.00
#
_symmetry.space_group_name_H-M   'P 1'
#
loop_
_entity.id
_entity.type
_entity.pdbx_description
1 polymer ?
#
loop_
_entity_poly.entity_id
_entity_poly.type
_entity_poly.pdbx_seq_one_letter_code
_entity_poly.pdbx_strand_id
1 'polypeptide(L)'
;MMDAKKLFAERIGGEQYGQSTAIYKFEKIKRAKAKARKMHPNLEILDFGVGEPDGIAPAPIREALKVEVDKPSNRGYADNGIPEFKQAAADYMKAFFGVELDPATQINHSIGTKPAP
;
A
#
# COMPACT_ATOMS: atom_id res chain seq x y z
N MET A 1 -3.28 5.33 37.90
CA MET A 1 -2.67 4.48 36.83
C MET A 1 -3.15 5.02 35.50
N MET A 2 -2.24 5.35 34.57
CA MET A 2 -2.63 5.77 33.21
C MET A 2 -3.29 4.59 32.48
N ASP A 3 -4.44 4.84 31.87
CA ASP A 3 -5.15 3.86 31.05
C ASP A 3 -4.43 3.68 29.72
N ALA A 4 -3.71 2.56 29.57
CA ALA A 4 -2.96 2.21 28.38
C ALA A 4 -3.84 2.15 27.12
N LYS A 5 -5.13 1.79 27.25
CA LYS A 5 -6.07 1.78 26.12
C LYS A 5 -6.34 3.20 25.63
N LYS A 6 -6.51 4.14 26.56
CA LYS A 6 -6.73 5.55 26.22
C LYS A 6 -5.51 6.16 25.52
N LEU A 7 -4.31 5.91 26.04
CA LEU A 7 -3.05 6.37 25.43
C LEU A 7 -2.84 5.79 24.02
N PHE A 8 -3.19 4.53 23.81
CA PHE A 8 -3.12 3.91 22.49
C PHE A 8 -4.15 4.50 21.53
N ALA A 9 -5.40 4.65 21.97
CA ALA A 9 -6.47 5.26 21.19
C ALA A 9 -6.08 6.69 20.75
N GLU A 10 -5.57 7.52 21.66
CA GLU A 10 -5.09 8.88 21.36
C GLU A 10 -4.02 8.90 20.26
N ARG A 11 -3.11 7.92 20.21
CA ARG A 11 -2.05 7.85 19.18
C ARG A 11 -2.57 7.50 17.79
N ILE A 12 -3.63 6.70 17.70
CA ILE A 12 -4.15 6.23 16.40
C ILE A 12 -5.31 7.09 15.88
N GLY A 13 -5.74 8.14 16.58
CA GLY A 13 -6.82 9.03 16.14
C GLY A 13 -7.97 9.22 17.14
N GLY A 14 -7.77 8.86 18.40
CA GLY A 14 -8.74 8.97 19.50
C GLY A 14 -9.66 7.76 19.64
N GLU A 15 -10.49 7.77 20.68
CA GLU A 15 -11.48 6.70 20.97
C GLU A 15 -12.51 6.50 19.84
N GLN A 16 -12.65 7.49 18.98
CA GLN A 16 -13.56 7.51 17.83
C GLN A 16 -12.86 7.11 16.51
N TYR A 17 -11.59 6.70 16.56
CA TYR A 17 -10.87 6.27 15.36
C TYR A 17 -11.60 5.12 14.67
N GLY A 18 -11.80 5.23 13.35
CA GLY A 18 -12.54 4.26 12.54
C GLY A 18 -14.07 4.34 12.67
N GLN A 19 -14.62 5.14 13.58
CA GLN A 19 -16.08 5.33 13.75
C GLN A 19 -16.64 6.48 12.90
N SER A 20 -15.77 7.27 12.27
CA SER A 20 -16.18 8.35 11.37
C SER A 20 -16.88 7.82 10.12
N THR A 21 -18.12 8.27 9.91
CA THR A 21 -18.91 8.03 8.68
C THR A 21 -18.60 9.04 7.56
N ALA A 22 -17.63 9.93 7.77
CA ALA A 22 -17.26 10.94 6.80
C ALA A 22 -16.80 10.28 5.47
N ILE A 23 -17.38 10.74 4.37
CA ILE A 23 -17.06 10.24 3.04
C ILE A 23 -15.60 10.54 2.70
N TYR A 24 -14.84 9.49 2.43
CA TYR A 24 -13.44 9.54 2.03
C TYR A 24 -13.23 10.46 0.83
N LYS A 25 -12.18 11.31 0.86
CA LYS A 25 -11.97 12.35 -0.16
C LYS A 25 -11.95 11.84 -1.61
N PHE A 26 -11.32 10.68 -1.87
CA PHE A 26 -11.27 10.09 -3.21
C PHE A 26 -12.62 9.55 -3.66
N GLU A 27 -13.49 9.16 -2.74
CA GLU A 27 -14.86 8.74 -3.06
C GLU A 27 -15.68 9.93 -3.60
N LYS A 28 -15.49 11.13 -3.05
CA LYS A 28 -16.12 12.35 -3.58
C LYS A 28 -15.68 12.64 -5.02
N ILE A 29 -14.38 12.50 -5.30
CA ILE A 29 -13.81 12.69 -6.64
C ILE A 29 -14.38 11.66 -7.62
N LYS A 30 -14.42 10.38 -7.22
CA LYS A 30 -15.01 9.30 -8.03
C LYS A 30 -16.48 9.58 -8.39
N ARG A 31 -17.29 10.04 -7.43
CA ARG A 31 -18.70 10.43 -7.67
C ARG A 31 -18.83 11.60 -8.62
N ALA A 32 -18.03 12.65 -8.45
CA ALA A 32 -18.04 13.81 -9.32
C ALA A 32 -17.66 13.43 -10.77
N LYS A 33 -16.60 12.62 -10.94
CA LYS A 33 -16.19 12.09 -12.24
C LYS A 33 -17.29 11.28 -12.91
N ALA A 34 -17.94 10.37 -12.16
CA ALA A 34 -19.03 9.57 -12.69
C ALA A 34 -20.23 10.42 -13.13
N LYS A 35 -20.56 11.48 -12.37
CA LYS A 35 -21.61 12.44 -12.74
C LYS A 35 -21.25 13.20 -14.02
N ALA A 36 -20.02 13.69 -14.14
CA ALA A 36 -19.54 14.41 -15.32
C ALA A 36 -19.60 13.53 -16.58
N ARG A 37 -19.15 12.27 -16.50
CA ARG A 37 -19.24 11.30 -17.62
C ARG A 37 -20.68 11.08 -18.09
N LYS A 38 -21.65 11.05 -17.16
CA LYS A 38 -23.07 10.90 -17.50
C LYS A 38 -23.66 12.16 -18.15
N MET A 39 -23.28 13.35 -17.67
CA MET A 39 -23.78 14.62 -18.21
C MET A 39 -23.18 14.95 -19.59
N HIS A 40 -21.97 14.45 -19.85
CA HIS A 40 -21.18 14.81 -21.02
C HIS A 40 -20.56 13.56 -21.69
N PRO A 41 -21.37 12.63 -22.24
CA PRO A 41 -20.89 11.34 -22.73
C PRO A 41 -19.92 11.44 -23.92
N ASN A 42 -19.99 12.55 -24.67
CA ASN A 42 -19.18 12.77 -25.87
C ASN A 42 -17.93 13.64 -25.60
N LEU A 43 -17.71 14.07 -24.35
CA LEU A 43 -16.55 14.86 -23.97
C LEU A 43 -15.52 13.95 -23.31
N GLU A 44 -14.28 14.02 -23.80
CA GLU A 44 -13.15 13.38 -23.17
C GLU A 44 -12.87 14.02 -21.80
N ILE A 45 -12.71 13.20 -20.76
CA ILE A 45 -12.32 13.67 -19.43
C ILE A 45 -10.85 13.34 -19.23
N LEU A 46 -10.03 14.38 -19.17
CA LEU A 46 -8.65 14.30 -18.70
C LEU A 46 -8.65 14.29 -17.16
N ASP A 47 -8.38 13.12 -16.58
CA ASP A 47 -8.48 12.89 -15.14
C ASP A 47 -7.12 12.99 -14.45
N PHE A 48 -6.90 14.11 -13.75
CA PHE A 48 -5.74 14.35 -12.89
C PHE A 48 -6.09 14.27 -11.40
N GLY A 49 -7.25 13.71 -11.05
CA GLY A 49 -7.81 13.76 -9.69
C GLY A 49 -7.25 12.72 -8.72
N VAL A 50 -6.65 11.64 -9.23
CA VAL A 50 -6.02 10.59 -8.42
C VAL A 50 -4.69 10.22 -9.06
N GLY A 51 -3.60 10.24 -8.29
CA GLY A 51 -2.25 9.87 -8.75
C GLY A 51 -2.05 8.37 -8.89
N GLU A 52 -2.96 7.68 -9.58
CA GLU A 52 -2.81 6.27 -9.94
C GLU A 52 -1.88 6.18 -11.17
N PRO A 53 -0.76 5.43 -11.09
CA PRO A 53 0.07 5.18 -12.25
C PRO A 53 -0.73 4.49 -13.36
N ASP A 54 -0.57 4.96 -14.59
CA ASP A 54 -1.21 4.45 -15.80
C ASP A 54 -0.35 3.38 -16.52
N GLY A 55 0.96 3.39 -16.27
CA GLY A 55 1.90 2.41 -16.81
C GLY A 55 1.74 1.00 -16.20
N ILE A 56 1.95 -0.01 -17.03
CA ILE A 56 2.08 -1.39 -16.56
C ILE A 56 3.38 -1.56 -15.74
N ALA A 57 3.36 -2.44 -14.74
CA ALA A 57 4.57 -2.81 -14.01
C ALA A 57 5.71 -3.26 -14.97
N PRO A 58 6.97 -2.90 -14.67
CA PRO A 58 8.14 -3.33 -15.44
C PRO A 58 8.16 -4.84 -15.73
N ALA A 59 8.63 -5.22 -16.93
CA ALA A 59 8.63 -6.61 -17.37
C ALA A 59 9.30 -7.59 -16.40
N PRO A 60 10.47 -7.31 -15.80
CA PRO A 60 11.12 -8.26 -14.88
C PRO A 60 10.24 -8.66 -13.69
N ILE A 61 9.45 -7.71 -13.15
CA ILE A 61 8.55 -7.97 -12.01
C ILE A 61 7.40 -8.89 -12.45
N ARG A 62 6.82 -8.63 -13.62
CA ARG A 62 5.72 -9.43 -14.17
C ARG A 62 6.18 -10.85 -14.52
N GLU A 63 7.37 -11.00 -15.09
CA GLU A 63 7.91 -12.32 -15.41
C GLU A 63 8.26 -13.12 -14.15
N ALA A 64 8.85 -12.48 -13.13
CA ALA A 64 9.07 -13.13 -11.85
C ALA A 64 7.76 -13.61 -11.23
N LEU A 65 6.72 -12.76 -11.23
CA LEU A 65 5.40 -13.15 -10.71
C LEU A 65 4.83 -14.37 -11.44
N LYS A 66 4.86 -14.40 -12.78
CA LYS A 66 4.36 -15.54 -13.56
C LYS A 66 5.07 -16.85 -13.22
N VAL A 67 6.36 -16.79 -12.92
CA VAL A 67 7.13 -17.97 -12.50
C VAL A 67 6.77 -18.38 -11.06
N GLU A 68 6.66 -17.41 -10.14
CA GLU A 68 6.41 -17.68 -8.72
C GLU A 68 4.98 -18.17 -8.42
N VAL A 69 3.97 -17.73 -9.19
CA VAL A 69 2.57 -18.12 -8.95
C VAL A 69 2.31 -19.61 -9.17
N ASP A 70 3.10 -20.27 -10.01
CA ASP A 70 2.95 -21.69 -10.32
C ASP A 70 3.78 -22.60 -9.39
N LYS A 71 4.57 -22.05 -8.45
CA LYS A 71 5.39 -22.86 -7.55
C LYS A 71 4.59 -23.42 -6.37
N PRO A 72 4.55 -24.75 -6.17
CA PRO A 72 3.85 -25.34 -5.03
C PRO A 72 4.36 -24.88 -3.65
N SER A 73 5.65 -24.54 -3.56
CA SER A 73 6.27 -24.01 -2.33
C SER A 73 5.65 -22.70 -1.85
N ASN A 74 5.05 -21.92 -2.76
CA ASN A 74 4.48 -20.61 -2.44
C ASN A 74 3.04 -20.68 -1.92
N ARG A 75 2.50 -21.90 -1.73
CA ARG A 75 1.16 -22.11 -1.14
C ARG A 75 1.10 -21.79 0.36
N GLY A 76 2.23 -21.84 1.05
CA GLY A 76 2.31 -21.60 2.49
C GLY A 76 2.10 -20.14 2.89
N TYR A 77 1.94 -19.89 4.19
CA TYR A 77 1.93 -18.53 4.72
C TYR A 77 3.32 -17.91 4.62
N ALA A 78 3.38 -16.67 4.12
CA ALA A 78 4.61 -15.87 4.07
C ALA A 78 4.78 -14.95 5.30
N ASP A 79 3.85 -15.00 6.27
CA ASP A 79 3.80 -14.15 7.48
C ASP A 79 4.23 -12.69 7.22
N ASN A 80 5.29 -12.22 7.87
CA ASN A 80 5.85 -10.88 7.72
C ASN A 80 6.87 -10.79 6.58
N GLY A 81 6.59 -11.46 5.47
CA GLY A 81 7.45 -11.57 4.29
C GLY A 81 8.58 -12.60 4.44
N ILE A 82 9.11 -13.05 3.30
CA ILE A 82 10.21 -14.02 3.22
C ILE A 82 11.57 -13.34 3.45
N PRO A 83 12.60 -14.06 3.96
CA PRO A 83 13.94 -13.51 4.19
C PRO A 83 14.56 -12.85 2.96
N GLU A 84 14.34 -13.41 1.78
CA GLU A 84 14.87 -12.93 0.50
C GLU A 84 14.36 -11.53 0.17
N PHE A 85 13.07 -11.26 0.45
CA PHE A 85 12.49 -9.92 0.27
C PHE A 85 13.12 -8.92 1.25
N LYS A 86 13.32 -9.31 2.50
CA LYS A 86 13.92 -8.44 3.51
C LYS A 86 15.37 -8.09 3.16
N GLN A 87 16.14 -9.06 2.69
CA GLN A 87 17.50 -8.83 2.20
C GLN A 87 17.50 -7.87 0.99
N ALA A 88 16.66 -8.13 0.00
CA ALA A 88 16.55 -7.26 -1.18
C ALA A 88 16.15 -5.81 -0.82
N ALA A 89 15.29 -5.63 0.19
CA ALA A 89 14.93 -4.31 0.70
C ALA A 89 16.11 -3.62 1.41
N ALA A 90 16.90 -4.34 2.21
CA ALA A 90 18.12 -3.80 2.82
C ALA A 90 19.15 -3.38 1.77
N ASP A 91 19.36 -4.22 0.75
CA ASP A 91 20.29 -3.95 -0.35
C ASP A 91 19.85 -2.71 -1.15
N TYR A 92 18.55 -2.58 -1.43
CA TYR A 92 17.97 -1.40 -2.05
C TYR A 92 18.21 -0.14 -1.21
N MET A 93 17.96 -0.21 0.10
CA MET A 93 18.17 0.93 1.01
C MET A 93 19.64 1.39 1.03
N LYS A 94 20.57 0.43 1.03
CA LYS A 94 22.00 0.73 0.94
C LYS A 94 22.39 1.31 -0.41
N ALA A 95 21.94 0.72 -1.51
CA ALA A 95 22.34 1.13 -2.86
C ALA A 95 21.77 2.50 -3.26
N PHE A 96 20.51 2.77 -2.92
CA PHE A 96 19.82 4.00 -3.34
C PHE A 96 19.94 5.13 -2.33
N PHE A 97 19.94 4.82 -1.03
CA PHE A 97 19.92 5.84 0.03
C PHE A 97 21.19 5.85 0.89
N GLY A 98 22.10 4.88 0.73
CA GLY A 98 23.28 4.75 1.59
C GLY A 98 22.95 4.32 3.02
N VAL A 99 21.74 3.79 3.27
CA VAL A 99 21.28 3.39 4.61
C VAL A 99 21.53 1.90 4.80
N GLU A 100 22.33 1.54 5.79
CA GLU A 100 22.54 0.14 6.19
C GLU A 100 21.46 -0.29 7.19
N LEU A 101 20.80 -1.42 6.90
CA LEU A 101 19.75 -2.01 7.73
C LEU A 101 20.02 -3.49 7.93
N ASP A 102 19.80 -3.99 9.15
CA ASP A 102 19.70 -5.41 9.43
C ASP A 102 18.34 -5.94 8.92
N PRO A 103 18.31 -6.83 7.91
CA PRO A 103 17.06 -7.34 7.35
C PRO A 103 16.27 -8.20 8.33
N ALA A 104 16.90 -8.77 9.37
CA ALA A 104 16.21 -9.60 10.35
C ALA A 104 15.45 -8.76 11.39
N THR A 105 15.95 -7.57 11.73
CA THR A 105 15.45 -6.79 12.87
C THR A 105 14.90 -5.41 12.50
N GLN A 106 15.26 -4.87 11.33
CA GLN A 106 14.93 -3.48 10.93
C GLN A 106 14.04 -3.41 9.68
N ILE A 107 13.56 -4.54 9.16
CA ILE A 107 12.68 -4.59 7.99
C ILE A 107 11.44 -5.43 8.28
N ASN A 108 10.28 -4.81 8.09
CA ASN A 108 8.98 -5.47 8.17
C ASN A 108 8.24 -5.32 6.85
N HIS A 109 7.84 -6.44 6.25
CA HIS A 109 7.04 -6.43 5.02
C HIS A 109 5.58 -6.06 5.34
N SER A 110 4.94 -5.30 4.45
CA SER A 110 3.51 -5.01 4.51
C SER A 110 2.89 -5.12 3.13
N ILE A 111 1.59 -5.43 3.08
CA ILE A 111 0.82 -5.45 1.83
C ILE A 111 0.34 -4.02 1.53
N GLY A 112 1.28 -3.21 1.04
CA GLY A 112 1.10 -1.78 0.83
C GLY A 112 1.32 -0.95 2.10
N THR A 113 1.54 0.35 1.92
CA THR A 113 1.87 1.29 3.01
C THR A 113 0.66 1.70 3.83
N LYS A 114 -0.53 1.74 3.22
CA LYS A 114 -1.76 2.18 3.88
C LYS A 114 -2.16 1.32 5.09
N PRO A 115 -2.08 -0.02 5.04
CA PRO A 115 -2.34 -0.87 6.20
C PRO A 115 -1.09 -1.22 7.00
N ALA A 116 0.09 -0.63 6.71
CA ALA A 116 1.30 -0.94 7.45
C ALA A 116 1.13 -0.55 8.93
N PRO A 117 1.54 -1.43 9.87
CA PRO A 117 1.41 -1.19 11.31
C PRO A 117 2.35 -0.10 11.83
#